data_AF-A0A955Y3A1-F1
#
_entry.id   AF-A0A955Y3A1-F1
#
_cell.length_a   1.000
_cell.length_b   1.000
_cell.length_c   1.000
_cell.angle_alpha   90.00
_cell.angle_beta   90.00
_cell.angle_gamma   90.00
#
_symmetry.space_group_name_H-M   'P 1'
#
loop_
_entity.id
_entity.type
_entity.pdbx_description
1 polymer ?
#
loop_
_entity_poly.entity_id
_entity_poly.type
_entity_poly.pdbx_seq_one_letter_code
_entity_poly.pdbx_strand_id
1 'polypeptide(L)'
;MKPIREPNTLTEGSVLYHSAFGFAVVKGVEPTSVVLGWEDHGDNLPGRVGHDVLRRVYAVCAPGGFFERALRDRAALVDMIGGRPAEALQLL
;
A
#
# COMPACT_ATOMS: atom_id res chain seq x y z
N MET A 1 -1.08 -6.65 -7.07
CA MET A 1 -2.06 -5.83 -6.32
C MET A 1 -3.48 -6.33 -6.60
N LYS A 2 -4.44 -6.16 -5.69
CA LYS A 2 -5.83 -6.63 -5.86
C LYS A 2 -6.86 -5.57 -5.44
N PRO A 3 -8.00 -5.44 -6.14
CA PRO A 3 -9.09 -4.57 -5.68
C PRO A 3 -9.56 -4.94 -4.27
N ILE A 4 -9.89 -3.94 -3.46
CA ILE A 4 -10.35 -4.15 -2.08
C ILE A 4 -11.83 -4.50 -2.12
N ARG A 5 -12.20 -5.76 -1.86
CA ARG A 5 -13.62 -6.17 -1.77
C ARG A 5 -14.16 -6.00 -0.36
N GLU A 6 -13.34 -6.37 0.62
CA GLU A 6 -13.70 -6.37 2.04
C GLU A 6 -12.72 -5.48 2.81
N PRO A 7 -13.01 -4.17 2.98
CA PRO A 7 -12.15 -3.24 3.70
C PRO A 7 -11.81 -3.67 5.14
N ASN A 8 -12.67 -4.46 5.76
CA ASN A 8 -12.47 -5.00 7.11
C ASN A 8 -11.31 -6.02 7.19
N THR A 9 -10.79 -6.48 6.04
CA THR A 9 -9.60 -7.34 5.97
C THR A 9 -8.29 -6.54 5.98
N LEU A 10 -8.37 -5.21 5.85
CA LEU A 10 -7.21 -4.35 5.97
C LEU A 10 -6.77 -4.31 7.43
N THR A 11 -5.46 -4.31 7.62
CA THR A 11 -4.82 -4.15 8.92
C THR A 11 -3.94 -2.92 8.93
N GLU A 12 -3.63 -2.42 10.12
CA GLU A 12 -2.57 -1.43 10.25
C GLU A 12 -1.30 -1.95 9.58
N GLY A 13 -0.74 -1.09 8.74
CA GLY A 13 0.44 -1.38 7.94
C GLY A 13 0.18 -1.95 6.54
N SER A 14 -1.05 -2.31 6.21
CA SER A 14 -1.41 -2.66 4.83
C SER A 14 -1.03 -1.53 3.87
N VAL A 15 -0.50 -1.87 2.70
CA VAL A 15 -0.12 -0.90 1.66
C VAL A 15 -1.21 -0.85 0.60
N LEU A 16 -1.72 0.34 0.36
CA LEU A 16 -2.75 0.62 -0.63
C LEU A 16 -2.16 1.41 -1.80
N TYR A 17 -2.72 1.17 -2.98
CA TYR A 17 -2.40 1.89 -4.21
C TYR A 17 -3.64 2.61 -4.73
N HIS A 18 -3.47 3.87 -5.10
CA HIS A 18 -4.44 4.69 -5.83
C HIS A 18 -3.80 5.22 -7.11
N SER A 19 -4.51 5.14 -8.23
CA SER A 19 -3.94 5.49 -9.55
C SER A 19 -3.48 6.94 -9.66
N ALA A 20 -4.17 7.87 -8.99
CA ALA A 20 -3.83 9.30 -9.05
C ALA A 20 -2.91 9.78 -7.91
N PHE A 21 -2.83 9.03 -6.81
CA PHE A 21 -2.15 9.48 -5.58
C PHE A 21 -0.93 8.63 -5.21
N GLY A 22 -0.73 7.49 -5.88
CA GLY A 22 0.36 6.59 -5.58
C GLY A 22 0.04 5.69 -4.38
N PHE A 23 1.00 5.53 -3.47
CA PHE A 23 0.94 4.56 -2.39
C PHE A 23 0.68 5.18 -1.03
N ALA A 24 -0.18 4.53 -0.25
CA ALA A 24 -0.47 4.89 1.14
C ALA A 24 -0.31 3.68 2.05
N VAL A 25 0.12 3.91 3.28
CA VAL A 25 0.17 2.93 4.35
C VAL A 25 -1.03 3.15 5.27
N VAL A 26 -1.77 2.09 5.57
CA VAL A 26 -2.83 2.13 6.58
C VAL A 26 -2.19 2.39 7.94
N LYS A 27 -2.58 3.48 8.61
CA LYS A 27 -2.13 3.85 9.97
C LYS A 27 -3.15 3.49 11.05
N GLY A 28 -4.37 3.15 10.66
CA GLY A 28 -5.42 2.71 11.57
C GLY A 28 -6.67 2.33 10.82
N VAL A 29 -7.41 1.36 11.35
CA VAL A 29 -8.68 0.87 10.79
C VAL A 29 -9.81 1.26 11.75
N GLU A 30 -10.78 1.99 11.23
CA GLU A 30 -11.97 2.43 11.95
C GLU A 30 -13.21 1.67 11.43
N PRO A 31 -14.36 1.71 12.13
CA PRO A 31 -15.54 0.93 11.72
C PRO A 31 -16.04 1.21 10.30
N THR A 32 -15.84 2.42 9.79
CA THR A 32 -16.34 2.87 8.47
C THR A 32 -15.25 3.46 7.57
N SER A 33 -14.01 3.53 8.05
CA SER A 33 -12.93 4.25 7.37
C SER A 33 -11.55 3.65 7.70
N VAL A 34 -10.53 3.99 6.91
CA VAL A 34 -9.13 3.77 7.26
C VAL A 34 -8.38 5.09 7.26
N VAL A 35 -7.50 5.23 8.23
CA VAL A 35 -6.53 6.32 8.32
C VAL A 35 -5.32 5.97 7.46
N LEU A 36 -4.91 6.89 6.61
CA LEU A 36 -3.83 6.72 5.65
C LEU A 36 -2.65 7.62 6.01
N GLY A 37 -1.44 7.07 5.89
CA GLY A 37 -0.20 7.82 5.88
C GLY A 37 0.46 7.68 4.51
N TRP A 38 0.88 8.81 3.95
CA TRP A 38 1.52 8.87 2.64
C TRP A 38 3.03 9.08 2.82
N GLU A 39 3.84 8.48 1.94
CA GLU A 39 5.29 8.76 1.94
C GLU A 39 5.60 10.15 1.39
N ASP A 40 4.86 10.61 0.39
CA ASP A 40 5.02 11.95 -0.19
C ASP A 40 4.13 12.99 0.51
N HIS A 41 4.67 14.19 0.69
CA HIS A 41 3.95 15.36 1.19
C HIS A 41 3.23 16.08 0.03
N GLY A 42 2.20 15.44 -0.53
CA GLY A 42 1.29 16.12 -1.45
C GLY A 42 0.29 16.99 -0.68
N ASP A 43 0.09 18.23 -1.11
CA ASP A 43 -0.76 19.23 -0.41
C ASP A 43 -2.25 18.88 -0.29
N ASN A 44 -2.72 17.74 -0.84
CA ASN A 44 -4.13 17.34 -0.82
C ASN A 44 -4.35 15.83 -0.66
N LEU A 45 -3.40 15.13 -0.03
CA LEU A 45 -3.55 13.69 0.16
C LEU A 45 -4.53 13.39 1.31
N PRO A 46 -5.54 12.52 1.09
CA PRO A 46 -6.53 12.24 2.11
C PRO A 46 -5.90 11.44 3.26
N GLY A 47 -5.91 11.99 4.47
CA GLY A 47 -5.45 11.29 5.68
C GLY A 47 -6.44 10.22 6.17
N ARG A 48 -7.66 10.18 5.63
CA ARG A 48 -8.70 9.21 5.97
C ARG A 48 -9.61 8.97 4.77
N VAL A 49 -10.01 7.71 4.55
CA VAL A 49 -10.85 7.30 3.43
C VAL A 49 -11.93 6.31 3.88
N GLY A 50 -13.17 6.54 3.45
CA GLY A 50 -14.31 5.66 3.74
C GLY A 50 -14.23 4.31 3.00
N HIS A 51 -14.84 3.28 3.59
CA HIS A 51 -14.85 1.92 3.03
C HIS A 51 -15.47 1.83 1.62
N ASP A 52 -16.43 2.70 1.30
CA ASP A 52 -17.04 2.79 -0.03
C ASP A 52 -16.04 3.28 -1.09
N VAL A 53 -15.22 4.28 -0.77
CA VAL A 53 -14.20 4.83 -1.65
C VAL A 53 -13.08 3.80 -1.86
N LEU A 54 -12.62 3.14 -0.79
CA LEU A 54 -11.59 2.08 -0.89
C LEU A 54 -11.95 1.00 -1.90
N ARG A 55 -13.21 0.53 -1.84
CA ARG A 55 -13.70 -0.53 -2.74
C ARG A 55 -13.71 -0.12 -4.20
N ARG A 56 -13.83 1.19 -4.48
CA ARG A 56 -14.00 1.72 -5.84
C ARG A 56 -12.66 2.04 -6.50
N VAL A 57 -11.75 2.67 -5.77
CA VAL A 57 -10.58 3.32 -6.38
C VAL A 57 -9.23 2.89 -5.79
N TYR A 58 -9.21 2.06 -4.75
CA TYR A 58 -7.98 1.54 -4.17
C TYR A 58 -7.77 0.05 -4.45
N ALA A 59 -6.50 -0.33 -4.57
CA ALA A 59 -6.06 -1.71 -4.58
C ALA A 59 -5.11 -1.97 -3.39
N VAL A 60 -5.19 -3.15 -2.79
CA VAL A 60 -4.24 -3.58 -1.75
C VAL A 60 -3.04 -4.27 -2.39
N CYS A 61 -1.85 -3.92 -1.93
CA CYS A 61 -0.61 -4.59 -2.30
C CYS A 61 -0.49 -5.94 -1.58
N ALA A 62 0.19 -6.90 -2.21
CA ALA A 62 0.38 -8.20 -1.58
C ALA A 62 1.30 -8.07 -0.34
N PRO A 63 0.94 -8.68 0.80
CA PRO A 63 1.80 -8.73 1.97
C PRO A 63 3.19 -9.28 1.63
N GLY A 64 4.24 -8.56 2.01
CA GLY A 64 5.64 -8.90 1.73
C GLY A 64 6.05 -8.82 0.25
N GLY A 65 5.15 -8.34 -0.63
CA GLY A 65 5.40 -8.16 -2.06
C GLY A 65 6.28 -6.94 -2.35
N PHE A 66 6.57 -6.75 -3.64
CA PHE A 66 7.54 -5.77 -4.12
C PHE A 66 7.21 -4.35 -3.65
N PHE A 67 5.96 -3.92 -3.85
CA PHE A 67 5.53 -2.56 -3.54
C PHE A 67 5.46 -2.27 -2.04
N GLU A 68 5.12 -3.26 -1.22
CA GLU A 68 5.18 -3.09 0.22
C GLU A 68 6.64 -2.95 0.70
N ARG A 69 7.54 -3.80 0.20
CA ARG A 69 8.97 -3.72 0.52
C ARG A 69 9.59 -2.42 0.02
N ALA A 70 9.17 -1.91 -1.12
CA ALA A 70 9.65 -0.64 -1.66
C ALA A 70 9.42 0.53 -0.68
N LEU A 71 8.34 0.48 0.11
CA LEU A 71 8.00 1.50 1.11
C LEU A 71 8.56 1.19 2.50
N ARG A 72 8.63 -0.09 2.89
CA ARG A 72 9.02 -0.49 4.25
C ARG A 72 10.50 -0.81 4.42
N ASP A 73 11.13 -1.32 3.37
CA ASP A 73 12.49 -1.85 3.39
C ASP A 73 13.17 -1.66 2.02
N ARG A 74 13.24 -0.39 1.61
CA ARG A 74 13.79 0.00 0.31
C ARG A 74 15.24 -0.44 0.14
N ALA A 75 16.05 -0.37 1.20
CA ALA A 75 17.45 -0.75 1.16
C ALA A 75 17.61 -2.23 0.83
N ALA A 76 16.93 -3.13 1.56
CA ALA A 76 17.01 -4.56 1.27
C ALA A 76 16.45 -4.91 -0.11
N LEU A 77 15.43 -4.19 -0.59
CA LEU A 77 14.91 -4.37 -1.95
C LEU A 77 15.94 -3.97 -3.01
N VAL A 78 16.65 -2.85 -2.83
CA VAL A 78 17.73 -2.41 -3.73
C VAL A 78 18.87 -3.43 -3.76
N ASP A 79 19.28 -3.93 -2.60
CA ASP A 79 20.31 -4.96 -2.50
C ASP A 79 19.87 -6.27 -3.19
N MET A 80 18.60 -6.65 -3.03
CA MET A 80 18.02 -7.81 -3.72
C MET A 80 18.00 -7.63 -5.23
N ILE A 81 17.64 -6.44 -5.73
CA ILE A 81 17.65 -6.16 -7.17
C ILE A 81 19.09 -6.24 -7.72
N GLY A 82 20.07 -5.72 -6.97
CA GLY A 82 21.48 -5.75 -7.36
C GLY A 82 22.11 -7.14 -7.36
N GLY A 83 21.77 -7.99 -6.37
CA GLY A 83 22.38 -9.31 -6.22
C GLY A 83 21.56 -10.47 -6.79
N ARG A 84 20.23 -10.40 -6.72
CA ARG A 84 19.28 -11.50 -6.98
C ARG A 84 18.00 -10.98 -7.66
N PRO A 85 18.10 -10.38 -8.86
CA PRO A 85 16.96 -9.73 -9.53
C PRO A 85 15.81 -10.68 -9.85
N ALA A 86 16.09 -11.96 -10.09
CA ALA A 86 15.05 -12.97 -10.31
C ALA A 86 14.15 -13.17 -9.08
N GLU A 87 14.69 -13.08 -7.88
CA GLU A 87 13.89 -13.14 -6.65
C GLU A 87 13.02 -11.88 -6.50
N ALA A 88 13.56 -10.70 -6.84
CA ALA A 88 12.80 -9.46 -6.80
C ALA A 88 11.60 -9.49 -7.77
N LEU A 89 11.75 -10.11 -8.95
CA LEU A 89 10.66 -10.27 -9.92
C LEU A 89 9.53 -11.20 -9.42
N GLN A 90 9.85 -12.18 -8.56
CA GLN A 90 8.83 -13.06 -7.97
C GLN A 90 7.94 -12.36 -6.94
N LEU A 91 8.26 -11.13 -6.54
CA LEU A 91 7.51 -10.35 -5.55
C LEU A 91 6.42 -9.46 -6.16
N LEU A 92 6.31 -9.38 -7.49
CA LEU A 92 5.33 -8.57 -8.23
C LEU A 92 3.93 -9.23 -8.24
#